data_AF-A0A957XS66-F1
#
_entry.id   AF-A0A957XS66-F1
#
_cell.length_a   1.000
_cell.length_b   1.000
_cell.length_c   1.000
_cell.angle_alpha   90.00
_cell.angle_beta   90.00
_cell.angle_gamma   90.00
#
_symmetry.space_group_name_H-M   'P 1'
#
loop_
_entity.id
_entity.type
_entity.pdbx_description
1 polymer ?
#
loop_
_entity_poly.entity_id
_entity_poly.type
_entity_poly.pdbx_seq_one_letter_code
_entity_poly.pdbx_strand_id
1 'polypeptide(L)'
;QYADACNIGDWVGTQNMQQALDNLKAQCETLGRDYDTVEKTTLGTAHLSGKDTVEGLISRIKRLSEMGFTHAIFNMPDVYEITPLEAFAKEIIPAVAEL
;
A
#
# COMPACT_ATOMS: atom_id res chain seq x y z
N GLN A 1 12.85 -16.84 -3.65
CA GLN A 1 13.83 -17.11 -4.71
C GLN A 1 13.77 -16.07 -5.83
N TYR A 2 12.61 -15.88 -6.49
CA TYR A 2 12.49 -14.98 -7.66
C TYR A 2 11.69 -13.68 -7.41
N ALA A 3 11.34 -13.38 -6.16
CA ALA A 3 10.42 -12.30 -5.84
C ALA A 3 11.10 -10.94 -5.90
N ASP A 4 11.29 -10.38 -7.10
CA ASP A 4 11.73 -9.00 -7.29
C ASP A 4 10.65 -8.01 -6.84
N ALA A 5 9.38 -8.39 -7.00
CA ALA A 5 8.23 -7.69 -6.47
C ALA A 5 7.15 -8.67 -5.97
N CYS A 6 6.31 -8.23 -5.04
CA CYS A 6 5.07 -8.90 -4.66
C CYS A 6 3.92 -7.88 -4.54
N ASN A 7 2.69 -8.34 -4.77
CA ASN A 7 1.48 -7.53 -4.57
C ASN A 7 0.53 -8.24 -3.61
N ILE A 8 0.06 -7.50 -2.60
CA ILE A 8 -0.89 -8.01 -1.59
C ILE A 8 -2.12 -7.10 -1.56
N GLY A 9 -3.29 -7.66 -1.85
CA GLY A 9 -4.55 -6.93 -1.80
C GLY A 9 -4.99 -6.59 -0.37
N ASP A 10 -5.45 -5.36 -0.15
CA ASP A 10 -5.94 -4.92 1.17
C ASP A 10 -7.17 -5.69 1.66
N TRP A 11 -7.94 -6.27 0.72
CA TRP A 11 -9.15 -7.06 0.98
C TRP A 11 -8.87 -8.36 1.75
N VAL A 12 -7.61 -8.81 1.82
CA VAL A 12 -7.23 -9.97 2.66
C VAL A 12 -7.16 -9.60 4.15
N GLY A 13 -7.18 -8.31 4.49
CA GLY A 13 -7.14 -7.80 5.86
C GLY A 13 -5.72 -7.70 6.44
N THR A 14 -5.52 -6.73 7.34
CA THR A 14 -4.20 -6.35 7.87
C THR A 14 -3.40 -7.51 8.47
N GLN A 15 -4.05 -8.43 9.19
CA GLN A 15 -3.39 -9.58 9.80
C GLN A 15 -2.78 -10.50 8.74
N ASN A 16 -3.52 -10.79 7.67
CA ASN A 16 -3.05 -11.66 6.59
C ASN A 16 -1.98 -10.97 5.74
N MET A 17 -2.09 -9.64 5.57
CA MET A 17 -1.04 -8.85 4.94
C MET A 17 0.27 -8.94 5.72
N GLN A 18 0.24 -8.75 7.05
CA GLN A 18 1.43 -8.86 7.89
C GLN A 18 2.02 -10.28 7.84
N GLN A 19 1.17 -11.30 7.97
CA GLN A 19 1.62 -12.70 7.88
C GLN A 19 2.31 -13.01 6.55
N ALA A 20 1.83 -12.44 5.43
CA ALA A 20 2.46 -12.60 4.13
C ALA A 20 3.83 -11.93 4.06
N LEU A 21 3.99 -10.73 4.64
CA LEU A 21 5.29 -10.04 4.74
C LEU A 21 6.27 -10.81 5.64
N ASP A 22 5.81 -11.30 6.78
CA ASP A 22 6.64 -12.09 7.71
C ASP A 22 7.12 -13.39 7.05
N ASN A 23 6.24 -14.07 6.32
CA ASN A 23 6.60 -15.26 5.54
C ASN A 23 7.61 -14.94 4.44
N LEU A 24 7.42 -13.84 3.71
CA LEU A 24 8.36 -13.39 2.69
C LEU A 24 9.75 -13.11 3.30
N LYS A 25 9.79 -12.45 4.46
CA LYS A 25 11.03 -12.18 5.19
C LYS A 25 11.75 -13.47 5.59
N ALA A 26 11.05 -14.42 6.21
CA ALA A 26 11.62 -15.71 6.59
C ALA A 26 12.18 -16.51 5.39
N GLN A 27 11.50 -16.43 4.22
CA GLN A 27 11.99 -17.05 2.99
C GLN A 27 13.24 -16.36 2.43
N CYS A 28 13.32 -15.02 2.52
CA CYS A 28 14.54 -14.29 2.13
C CYS A 28 15.72 -14.67 3.03
N GLU A 29 15.51 -14.74 4.34
CA GLU A 29 16.51 -15.17 5.32
C GLU A 29 17.01 -16.59 5.03
N THR A 30 16.10 -17.54 4.79
CA THR A 30 16.44 -18.94 4.46
C THR A 30 17.30 -19.06 3.20
N LEU A 31 17.10 -18.16 2.24
CA LEU A 31 17.83 -18.14 0.96
C LEU A 31 19.07 -17.24 0.97
N GLY A 32 19.37 -16.57 2.08
CA GLY A 32 20.48 -15.61 2.18
C GLY A 32 20.29 -14.38 1.28
N ARG A 33 19.04 -13.98 1.01
CA ARG A 33 18.68 -12.83 0.18
C ARG A 33 18.27 -11.66 1.05
N ASP A 34 18.64 -10.45 0.63
CA ASP A 34 18.20 -9.22 1.25
C ASP A 34 16.68 -8.98 1.01
N TYR A 35 15.91 -8.93 2.10
CA TYR A 35 14.47 -8.71 2.10
C TYR A 35 14.09 -7.32 1.56
N ASP A 36 14.94 -6.31 1.78
CA ASP A 36 14.64 -4.93 1.40
C ASP A 36 14.77 -4.70 -0.11
N THR A 37 15.39 -5.63 -0.84
CA THR A 37 15.42 -5.63 -2.31
C THR A 37 14.10 -6.05 -2.95
N VAL A 38 13.15 -6.60 -2.18
CA VAL A 38 11.82 -6.92 -2.71
C VAL A 38 10.98 -5.67 -2.73
N GLU A 39 10.38 -5.36 -3.87
CA GLU A 39 9.33 -4.35 -3.95
C GLU A 39 8.03 -4.92 -3.37
N LYS A 40 7.51 -4.31 -2.31
CA LYS A 40 6.27 -4.75 -1.65
C LYS A 40 5.17 -3.78 -1.99
N THR A 41 4.26 -4.20 -2.86
CA THR A 41 3.15 -3.37 -3.30
C THR A 41 1.84 -3.84 -2.67
N THR A 42 0.90 -2.91 -2.48
CA THR A 42 -0.46 -3.26 -2.08
C THR A 42 -1.48 -2.66 -3.03
N LEU A 43 -2.60 -3.35 -3.22
CA LEU A 43 -3.75 -2.86 -3.97
C LEU A 43 -4.94 -2.67 -3.03
N GLY A 44 -5.47 -1.46 -2.99
CA GLY A 44 -6.69 -1.15 -2.24
C GLY A 44 -7.70 -0.35 -3.06
N THR A 45 -8.79 0.04 -2.39
CA THR A 45 -9.80 0.93 -2.98
C THR A 45 -9.82 2.27 -2.24
N ALA A 46 -9.77 3.38 -2.97
CA ALA A 46 -10.03 4.72 -2.47
C ALA A 46 -11.32 5.25 -3.11
N HIS A 47 -12.35 5.53 -2.31
CA HIS A 47 -13.65 6.00 -2.77
C HIS A 47 -14.04 7.25 -1.99
N LEU A 48 -13.53 8.40 -2.44
CA LEU A 48 -13.58 9.69 -1.75
C LEU A 48 -14.95 10.37 -1.86
N SER A 49 -15.71 10.08 -2.91
CA SER A 49 -17.12 10.48 -3.00
C SER A 49 -18.05 9.60 -2.15
N GLY A 50 -17.52 8.52 -1.58
CA GLY A 50 -18.26 7.53 -0.80
C GLY A 50 -17.85 7.47 0.66
N LYS A 51 -17.19 6.38 1.03
CA LYS A 51 -16.93 6.01 2.43
C LYS A 51 -15.58 6.47 2.98
N ASP A 52 -14.66 6.88 2.11
CA ASP A 52 -13.30 7.23 2.50
C ASP A 52 -13.16 8.74 2.66
N THR A 53 -12.20 9.16 3.51
CA THR A 53 -11.84 10.56 3.69
C THR A 53 -10.36 10.76 3.37
N VAL A 54 -9.95 11.99 3.04
CA VAL A 54 -8.54 12.35 2.80
C VAL A 54 -7.65 11.94 3.99
N GLU A 55 -8.04 12.32 5.21
CA GLU A 55 -7.31 11.97 6.44
C GLU A 55 -7.25 10.46 6.68
N GLY A 56 -8.35 9.75 6.41
CA GLY A 56 -8.42 8.29 6.52
C GLY A 56 -7.47 7.59 5.53
N LEU A 57 -7.37 8.09 4.30
CA LEU A 57 -6.44 7.59 3.29
C LEU A 57 -4.98 7.85 3.67
N ILE A 58 -4.65 9.05 4.15
CA ILE A 58 -3.30 9.37 4.65
C ILE A 58 -2.92 8.42 5.80
N SER A 59 -3.82 8.23 6.77
CA SER A 59 -3.61 7.32 7.90
C SER A 59 -3.43 5.87 7.44
N ARG A 60 -4.19 5.44 6.42
CA ARG A 60 -4.06 4.12 5.82
C ARG A 60 -2.70 3.94 5.14
N ILE A 61 -2.23 4.91 4.37
CA ILE A 61 -0.92 4.87 3.69
C ILE A 61 0.22 4.81 4.71
N LYS A 62 0.17 5.61 5.78
CA LYS A 62 1.17 5.58 6.86
C LYS A 62 1.27 4.19 7.50
N ARG A 63 0.13 3.56 7.81
CA ARG A 63 0.12 2.20 8.35
C ARG A 63 0.71 1.18 7.36
N LEU A 64 0.44 1.31 6.07
CA LEU A 64 1.02 0.43 5.06
C LEU A 64 2.55 0.60 4.98
N SER A 65 3.03 1.83 5.07
CA SER A 65 4.47 2.15 5.16
C SER A 65 5.12 1.50 6.38
N GLU A 66 4.49 1.63 7.56
CA GLU A 66 4.97 1.03 8.82
C GLU A 66 5.05 -0.51 8.74
N MET A 67 4.13 -1.15 8.01
CA MET A 67 4.18 -2.59 7.76
C MET A 67 5.35 -2.99 6.84
N GLY A 68 5.86 -2.06 6.04
CA GLY A 68 6.97 -2.27 5.11
C GLY A 68 6.58 -2.32 3.63
N PHE A 69 5.36 -1.91 3.27
CA PHE A 69 5.01 -1.71 1.85
C PHE A 69 5.76 -0.50 1.29
N THR A 70 6.30 -0.64 0.10
CA THR A 70 7.05 0.40 -0.61
C THR A 70 6.19 1.17 -1.62
N HIS A 71 5.08 0.57 -2.08
CA HIS A 71 4.14 1.24 -2.97
C HIS A 71 2.68 0.89 -2.64
N ALA A 72 1.83 1.90 -2.54
CA ALA A 72 0.38 1.75 -2.40
C ALA A 72 -0.33 2.09 -3.71
N ILE A 73 -1.12 1.15 -4.22
CA ILE A 73 -1.90 1.28 -5.44
C ILE A 73 -3.38 1.35 -5.04
N PHE A 74 -4.14 2.27 -5.64
CA PHE A 74 -5.56 2.41 -5.38
C PHE A 74 -6.38 2.28 -6.66
N ASN A 75 -7.37 1.39 -6.63
CA ASN A 75 -8.53 1.49 -7.52
C ASN A 75 -9.43 2.62 -7.01
N MET A 76 -9.98 3.41 -7.94
CA MET A 76 -10.84 4.55 -7.62
C MET A 76 -12.17 4.41 -8.40
N PRO A 77 -13.25 3.92 -7.76
CA PRO A 77 -14.55 3.74 -8.42
C PRO A 77 -15.13 5.04 -8.99
N ASP A 78 -14.75 6.17 -8.41
CA ASP A 78 -15.15 7.55 -8.67
C ASP A 78 -14.11 8.34 -9.48
N VAL A 79 -13.10 7.67 -10.08
CA VAL A 79 -12.00 8.36 -10.81
C VAL A 79 -12.50 9.28 -11.93
N TYR A 80 -13.64 8.94 -12.54
CA TYR A 80 -14.24 9.71 -13.63
C TYR A 80 -14.73 11.09 -13.20
N GLU A 81 -14.90 11.34 -11.90
CA GLU A 81 -15.31 12.64 -11.37
C GLU A 81 -14.15 13.64 -11.28
N ILE A 82 -12.90 13.19 -11.50
CA ILE A 82 -11.65 13.96 -11.42
C ILE A 82 -11.32 14.50 -10.02
N THR A 83 -12.31 14.97 -9.25
CA THR A 83 -12.17 15.50 -7.89
C THR A 83 -11.34 14.59 -6.96
N PRO A 84 -11.52 13.25 -6.95
CA PRO A 84 -10.65 12.37 -6.15
C PRO A 84 -9.17 12.47 -6.52
N LEU A 85 -8.85 12.57 -7.82
CA LEU A 85 -7.48 12.74 -8.29
C LEU A 85 -6.90 14.09 -7.85
N GLU A 86 -7.71 15.15 -7.84
CA GLU A 86 -7.27 16.46 -7.34
C GLU A 86 -6.95 16.42 -5.84
N ALA A 87 -7.77 15.74 -5.04
CA ALA A 87 -7.53 15.55 -3.61
C ALA A 87 -6.23 14.74 -3.38
N PHE A 88 -5.99 13.70 -4.19
CA PHE A 88 -4.72 12.98 -4.16
C PHE A 88 -3.54 13.90 -4.47
N ALA A 89 -3.61 14.69 -5.53
CA ALA A 89 -2.53 15.55 -5.97
C ALA A 89 -2.24 16.71 -4.99
N LYS A 90 -3.28 17.33 -4.43
CA LYS A 90 -3.16 18.55 -3.62
C LYS A 90 -2.95 18.26 -2.13
N GLU A 91 -3.46 17.14 -1.62
CA GLU A 91 -3.51 16.88 -0.18
C GLU A 91 -2.82 15.56 0.20
N ILE A 92 -3.21 14.43 -0.42
CA ILE A 92 -2.75 13.11 0.04
C ILE A 92 -1.29 12.87 -0.31
N ILE A 93 -0.89 13.03 -1.57
CA ILE A 93 0.48 12.77 -2.03
C ILE A 93 1.49 13.66 -1.28
N PRO A 94 1.29 15.00 -1.15
CA PRO A 94 2.20 15.83 -0.37
C PRO A 94 2.30 15.41 1.10
N ALA A 95 1.21 14.96 1.72
CA ALA A 95 1.19 14.56 3.13
C ALA A 95 1.94 13.25 3.43
N VAL A 96 2.27 12.46 2.39
CA VAL A 96 2.94 11.16 2.52
C VAL A 96 4.23 11.08 1.69
N ALA A 97 4.73 12.21 1.16
CA ALA A 97 5.86 12.24 0.23
C ALA A 97 7.19 11.78 0.84
N GLU A 98 7.33 11.86 2.17
CA GLU A 98 8.55 11.52 2.92
C GLU A 98 8.49 10.13 3.57
N LEU A 99 7.49 9.31 3.23
CA LEU A 99 7.35 7.93 3.72
C LEU A 99 8.27 6.96 2.98
#